data_AF-A0A1C6BH18-F1
#
_entry.id   AF-A0A1C6BH18-F1
#
_cell.length_a   1.000
_cell.length_b   1.000
_cell.length_c   1.000
_cell.angle_alpha   90.00
_cell.angle_beta   90.00
_cell.angle_gamma   90.00
#
_symmetry.space_group_name_H-M   'P 1'
#
loop_
_entity.id
_entity.type
_entity.pdbx_description
1 polymer ?
#
loop_
_entity_poly.entity_id
_entity_poly.type
_entity_poly.pdbx_seq_one_letter_code
_entity_poly.pdbx_strand_id
1 'polypeptide(L)'
;MSKKVFIGVGHGGTDSGAVKYIVEKEYTLKTAFALSEILSKYGVDFKLSRTQDIDTDMDSKVAMCNKYAPDLVVDIHFNAGGGQGFEVYYSRVGGTSKTLANNINTEVQKIMSNRGVKTKLGNGG
;
A
#
# COMPACT_ATOMS: atom_id res chain seq x y z
N MET A 1 0.44 24.58 -0.25
CA MET A 1 1.38 23.47 -0.02
C MET A 1 0.90 22.26 -0.79
N SER A 2 1.78 21.55 -1.50
CA SER A 2 1.44 20.28 -2.15
C SER A 2 1.12 19.21 -1.10
N LYS A 3 0.19 18.31 -1.41
CA LYS A 3 -0.13 17.16 -0.57
C LYS A 3 0.92 16.07 -0.75
N LYS A 4 1.26 15.35 0.33
CA LYS A 4 2.30 14.32 0.34
C LYS A 4 1.73 12.94 0.62
N VAL A 5 2.10 11.96 -0.20
CA VAL A 5 1.72 10.55 -0.02
C VAL A 5 2.97 9.69 0.13
N PHE A 6 3.07 8.94 1.23
CA PHE A 6 4.06 7.87 1.34
C PHE A 6 3.48 6.57 0.79
N ILE A 7 4.19 5.95 -0.14
CA ILE A 7 3.81 4.69 -0.78
C ILE A 7 4.70 3.59 -0.21
N GLY A 8 4.13 2.80 0.70
CA GLY A 8 4.71 1.53 1.10
C GLY A 8 4.61 0.51 -0.03
N VAL A 9 5.72 -0.16 -0.29
CA VAL A 9 5.81 -1.25 -1.26
C VAL A 9 6.08 -2.54 -0.47
N GLY A 10 5.11 -3.45 -0.44
CA GLY A 10 5.21 -4.70 0.30
C GLY A 10 6.33 -5.61 -0.21
N HIS A 11 6.97 -6.33 0.72
CA HIS A 11 8.04 -7.32 0.46
C HIS A 11 9.24 -6.75 -0.32
N GLY A 12 10.15 -7.61 -0.78
CA GLY A 12 11.34 -7.22 -1.56
C GLY A 12 12.57 -8.05 -1.20
N GLY A 13 13.50 -8.15 -2.14
CA GLY A 13 14.75 -8.88 -1.97
C GLY A 13 14.48 -10.38 -1.75
N THR A 14 14.94 -10.89 -0.62
CA THR A 14 14.77 -12.29 -0.22
C THR A 14 13.34 -12.64 0.20
N ASP A 15 12.56 -11.64 0.62
CA ASP A 15 11.14 -11.82 0.91
C ASP A 15 10.32 -11.65 -0.38
N SER A 16 9.88 -12.78 -0.95
CA SER A 16 9.05 -12.77 -2.16
C SER A 16 7.60 -12.33 -1.92
N GLY A 17 7.15 -12.33 -0.66
CA GLY A 17 5.72 -12.37 -0.33
C GLY A 17 5.04 -13.61 -0.91
N ALA A 18 3.76 -13.49 -1.19
CA ALA A 18 2.96 -14.55 -1.82
C ALA A 18 3.47 -14.94 -3.21
N VAL A 19 3.54 -16.26 -3.46
CA VAL A 19 3.91 -16.83 -4.76
C VAL A 19 2.86 -17.83 -5.22
N LYS A 20 2.23 -17.56 -6.37
CA LYS A 20 1.36 -18.54 -7.06
C LYS A 20 1.26 -18.25 -8.56
N TYR A 21 0.42 -17.29 -8.95
CA TYR A 21 0.25 -16.84 -10.33
C TYR A 21 1.13 -15.61 -10.64
N ILE A 22 1.48 -14.89 -9.58
CA ILE A 22 2.36 -13.74 -9.56
C ILE A 22 3.33 -13.91 -8.39
N VAL A 23 4.42 -13.13 -8.40
CA VAL A 23 5.29 -12.93 -7.25
C VAL A 23 4.93 -11.59 -6.64
N GLU A 24 4.44 -11.58 -5.40
CA GLU A 24 3.88 -10.38 -4.76
C GLU A 24 4.83 -9.20 -4.80
N LYS A 25 6.10 -9.38 -4.40
CA LYS A 25 7.10 -8.28 -4.38
C LYS A 25 7.28 -7.56 -5.72
N GLU A 26 7.09 -8.26 -6.85
CA GLU A 26 7.21 -7.68 -8.18
C GLU A 26 5.98 -6.84 -8.52
N TYR A 27 4.80 -7.33 -8.16
CA TYR A 27 3.54 -6.67 -8.45
C TYR A 27 3.29 -5.49 -7.52
N THR A 28 3.69 -5.57 -6.26
CA THR A 28 3.67 -4.41 -5.35
C THR A 28 4.53 -3.28 -5.92
N LEU A 29 5.73 -3.58 -6.43
CA LEU A 29 6.61 -2.58 -7.06
C LEU A 29 6.00 -1.97 -8.33
N LYS A 30 5.45 -2.80 -9.22
CA LYS A 30 4.76 -2.34 -10.45
C LYS A 30 3.58 -1.42 -10.12
N THR A 31 2.74 -1.82 -9.17
CA THR A 31 1.58 -1.01 -8.74
C THR A 31 2.02 0.29 -8.07
N ALA A 32 3.08 0.27 -7.25
CA ALA A 32 3.63 1.47 -6.62
C ALA A 32 4.14 2.49 -7.66
N PHE A 33 4.82 2.03 -8.72
CA PHE A 33 5.24 2.91 -9.80
C PHE A 33 4.05 3.51 -10.56
N ALA A 34 3.06 2.69 -10.93
CA ALA A 34 1.85 3.18 -11.60
C ALA A 34 1.10 4.22 -10.74
N LEU A 35 0.97 3.99 -9.44
CA LEU A 35 0.39 4.98 -8.51
C LEU A 35 1.22 6.27 -8.49
N SER A 36 2.54 6.16 -8.41
CA SER A 36 3.43 7.32 -8.35
C SER A 36 3.36 8.20 -9.62
N GLU A 37 3.23 7.58 -10.80
CA GLU A 37 3.04 8.31 -12.06
C GLU A 37 1.71 9.08 -12.07
N ILE A 38 0.65 8.46 -11.54
CA ILE A 38 -0.67 9.12 -11.43
C ILE A 38 -0.57 10.28 -10.44
N LEU A 39 -0.02 10.09 -9.25
CA LEU A 39 0.15 11.15 -8.26
C LEU A 39 0.95 12.34 -8.82
N SER A 40 2.05 12.05 -9.53
CA SER A 40 2.86 13.04 -10.23
C SER A 40 2.04 13.90 -11.20
N LYS A 41 1.19 13.26 -12.03
CA LYS A 41 0.32 13.94 -13.00
C LYS A 41 -0.70 14.88 -12.34
N TYR A 42 -1.11 14.59 -11.11
CA TYR A 42 -2.00 15.43 -10.32
C TYR A 42 -1.27 16.43 -9.40
N GLY A 43 0.06 16.54 -9.50
CA GLY A 43 0.86 17.47 -8.70
C GLY A 43 0.92 17.12 -7.22
N VAL A 44 0.74 15.83 -6.87
CA VAL A 44 0.86 15.32 -5.51
C VAL A 44 2.28 14.81 -5.29
N ASP A 45 2.94 15.31 -4.25
CA ASP A 45 4.27 14.85 -3.86
C ASP A 45 4.18 13.41 -3.32
N PHE A 46 5.17 12.58 -3.63
CA PHE A 46 5.19 11.21 -3.12
C PHE A 46 6.59 10.73 -2.75
N LYS A 47 6.65 9.66 -1.96
CA LYS A 47 7.87 8.90 -1.70
C LYS A 47 7.56 7.41 -1.60
N LEU A 48 8.27 6.59 -2.37
CA LEU A 48 8.18 5.13 -2.29
C LEU A 48 9.14 4.62 -1.21
N SER A 49 8.73 3.58 -0.47
CA SER A 49 9.61 2.92 0.51
C SER A 49 10.77 2.17 -0.13
N ARG A 50 10.61 1.73 -1.39
CA ARG A 50 11.68 1.19 -2.25
C ARG A 50 11.35 1.42 -3.72
N THR A 51 12.37 1.46 -4.57
CA THR A 51 12.26 1.62 -6.03
C THR A 51 12.94 0.48 -6.81
N GLN A 52 13.46 -0.52 -6.10
CA GLN A 52 14.14 -1.68 -6.65
C GLN A 52 13.71 -2.93 -5.89
N ASP A 53 14.10 -4.11 -6.39
CA ASP A 53 13.94 -5.36 -5.66
C ASP A 53 15.08 -5.54 -4.65
N ILE A 54 14.86 -5.04 -3.44
CA ILE A 54 15.82 -5.07 -2.33
C ILE A 54 15.10 -5.46 -1.04
N ASP A 55 15.84 -6.03 -0.09
CA ASP A 55 15.30 -6.29 1.24
C ASP A 55 14.83 -4.99 1.89
N THR A 56 13.63 -5.03 2.47
CA THR A 56 13.08 -3.92 3.23
C THR A 56 12.84 -4.35 4.67
N ASP A 57 13.46 -3.63 5.58
CA ASP A 57 13.18 -3.73 7.00
C ASP A 57 11.99 -2.82 7.38
N MET A 58 11.10 -3.31 8.25
CA MET A 58 9.90 -2.59 8.66
C MET A 58 10.23 -1.31 9.44
N ASP A 59 11.21 -1.36 10.34
CA ASP A 59 11.59 -0.21 11.15
C ASP A 59 12.21 0.89 10.27
N SER A 60 13.05 0.50 9.31
CA SER A 60 13.57 1.39 8.27
C SER A 60 12.46 2.06 7.45
N LYS A 61 11.46 1.28 7.01
CA LYS A 61 10.30 1.79 6.26
C LYS A 61 9.50 2.81 7.08
N VAL A 62 9.23 2.50 8.35
CA VAL A 62 8.52 3.41 9.27
C VAL A 62 9.33 4.67 9.54
N ALA A 63 10.65 4.56 9.76
CA ALA A 63 11.53 5.70 9.95
C ALA A 63 11.57 6.60 8.72
N MET A 64 11.61 6.02 7.52
CA MET A 64 11.55 6.75 6.26
C MET A 64 10.23 7.50 6.10
N CYS A 65 9.10 6.84 6.40
CA CYS A 65 7.77 7.44 6.38
C CYS A 65 7.68 8.63 7.35
N ASN A 66 8.09 8.43 8.61
CA ASN A 66 8.05 9.49 9.63
C ASN A 66 8.94 10.69 9.26
N LYS A 67 10.14 10.43 8.71
CA LYS A 67 11.04 11.49 8.22
C LYS A 67 10.46 12.25 7.04
N TYR A 68 9.71 11.57 6.17
CA TYR A 68 9.07 12.21 5.01
C TYR A 68 7.87 13.09 5.42
N ALA A 69 7.25 12.80 6.56
CA ALA A 69 6.10 13.51 7.12
C ALA A 69 4.95 13.68 6.11
N PRO A 70 4.38 12.56 5.60
CA PRO A 70 3.30 12.60 4.62
C PRO A 70 1.95 13.01 5.22
N ASP A 71 1.04 13.50 4.38
CA ASP A 71 -0.37 13.67 4.75
C ASP A 71 -1.12 12.33 4.79
N LEU A 72 -0.76 11.39 3.89
CA LEU A 72 -1.36 10.07 3.75
C LEU A 72 -0.30 8.98 3.55
N VAL A 73 -0.62 7.76 3.99
CA VAL A 73 0.19 6.57 3.76
C VAL A 73 -0.67 5.52 3.08
N VAL A 74 -0.15 4.89 2.03
CA VAL A 74 -0.75 3.73 1.36
C VAL A 74 0.31 2.64 1.29
N ASP A 75 0.02 1.45 1.81
CA ASP A 75 0.90 0.28 1.68
C ASP A 75 0.26 -0.76 0.77
N ILE A 76 1.01 -1.26 -0.21
CA ILE A 76 0.50 -2.09 -1.30
C ILE A 76 0.96 -3.53 -1.13
N HIS A 77 -0.01 -4.46 -1.11
CA HIS A 77 0.18 -5.90 -0.96
C HIS A 77 -0.79 -6.69 -1.87
N PHE A 78 -0.50 -7.96 -2.09
CA PHE A 78 -1.35 -8.90 -2.82
C PHE A 78 -1.62 -10.14 -1.98
N ASN A 79 -2.89 -10.30 -1.57
CA ASN A 79 -3.30 -11.38 -0.68
C ASN A 79 -3.07 -12.80 -1.24
N ALA A 80 -2.87 -13.74 -0.32
CA ALA A 80 -2.89 -15.19 -0.54
C ALA A 80 -3.83 -15.89 0.46
N GLY A 81 -3.93 -17.22 0.38
CA GLY A 81 -4.73 -18.01 1.34
C GLY A 81 -6.13 -18.42 0.88
N GLY A 82 -6.43 -18.29 -0.43
CA GLY A 82 -7.70 -18.70 -1.02
C GLY A 82 -8.76 -17.59 -1.01
N GLY A 83 -9.58 -17.56 -2.07
CA GLY A 83 -10.55 -16.50 -2.33
C GLY A 83 -10.11 -15.54 -3.44
N GLN A 84 -11.03 -14.64 -3.83
CA GLN A 84 -10.82 -13.61 -4.84
C GLN A 84 -11.34 -12.28 -4.30
N GLY A 85 -10.87 -11.18 -4.88
CA GLY A 85 -11.28 -9.83 -4.51
C GLY A 85 -10.18 -9.00 -3.86
N PHE A 86 -10.54 -7.79 -3.44
CA PHE A 86 -9.66 -6.87 -2.72
C PHE A 86 -10.23 -6.53 -1.34
N GLU A 87 -9.36 -6.10 -0.43
CA GLU A 87 -9.71 -5.55 0.87
C GLU A 87 -8.78 -4.38 1.18
N VAL A 88 -9.23 -3.45 2.02
CA VAL A 88 -8.43 -2.30 2.42
C VAL A 88 -8.38 -2.24 3.94
N TYR A 89 -7.16 -2.28 4.48
CA TYR A 89 -6.94 -2.08 5.91
C TYR A 89 -6.70 -0.61 6.22
N TYR A 90 -7.22 -0.15 7.37
CA TYR A 90 -6.96 1.18 7.89
C TYR A 90 -6.49 1.14 9.35
N SER A 91 -5.82 2.21 9.77
CA SER A 91 -5.35 2.35 11.15
C SER A 91 -6.52 2.27 12.12
N ARG A 92 -6.35 1.54 13.23
CA ARG A 92 -7.37 1.43 14.28
C ARG A 92 -7.82 2.78 14.86
N VAL A 93 -6.97 3.81 14.74
CA VAL A 93 -7.29 5.19 15.16
C VAL A 93 -8.44 5.77 14.30
N GLY A 94 -8.63 5.25 13.09
CA GLY A 94 -9.66 5.68 12.18
C GLY A 94 -9.36 7.05 11.55
N GLY A 95 -10.32 7.96 11.63
CA GLY A 95 -10.22 9.30 11.05
C GLY A 95 -9.92 9.27 9.54
N THR A 96 -8.95 10.10 9.12
CA THR A 96 -8.54 10.21 7.72
C THR A 96 -8.14 8.87 7.10
N SER A 97 -7.55 7.95 7.86
CA SER A 97 -7.19 6.61 7.33
C SER A 97 -8.42 5.77 6.97
N LYS A 98 -9.50 5.85 7.76
CA LYS A 98 -10.77 5.16 7.46
C LYS A 98 -11.46 5.80 6.26
N THR A 99 -11.44 7.13 6.17
CA THR A 99 -11.97 7.85 5.01
C THR A 99 -11.22 7.47 3.73
N LEU A 100 -9.89 7.43 3.77
CA LEU A 100 -9.07 6.99 2.64
C LEU A 100 -9.42 5.55 2.23
N ALA A 101 -9.52 4.63 3.19
CA ALA A 101 -9.87 3.25 2.90
C ALA A 101 -11.27 3.10 2.27
N ASN A 102 -12.26 3.86 2.74
CA ASN A 102 -13.59 3.89 2.13
C ASN A 102 -13.58 4.46 0.70
N ASN A 103 -12.76 5.49 0.44
CA ASN A 103 -12.63 6.07 -0.90
C ASN A 103 -12.00 5.07 -1.87
N ILE A 104 -10.90 4.40 -1.47
CA ILE A 104 -10.27 3.35 -2.26
C ILE A 104 -11.27 2.21 -2.51
N ASN A 105 -11.99 1.77 -1.47
CA ASN A 105 -12.99 0.72 -1.57
C ASN A 105 -14.11 1.07 -2.55
N THR A 106 -14.58 2.32 -2.54
CA THR A 106 -15.64 2.81 -3.43
C THR A 106 -15.25 2.71 -4.90
N GLU A 107 -13.98 2.95 -5.23
CA GLU A 107 -13.48 2.92 -6.60
C GLU A 107 -13.08 1.52 -7.05
N VAL A 108 -12.34 0.77 -6.22
CA VAL A 108 -11.84 -0.56 -6.60
C VAL A 108 -12.96 -1.60 -6.70
N GLN A 109 -14.05 -1.46 -5.92
CA GLN A 109 -15.20 -2.37 -6.04
C GLN A 109 -15.91 -2.33 -7.38
N LYS A 110 -15.66 -1.30 -8.21
CA LYS A 110 -16.21 -1.20 -9.57
C LYS A 110 -15.54 -2.17 -10.55
N ILE A 111 -14.35 -2.68 -10.20
CA ILE A 111 -13.51 -3.52 -11.10
C ILE A 111 -13.12 -4.88 -10.50
N MET A 112 -13.38 -5.12 -9.21
CA MET A 112 -13.02 -6.36 -8.53
C MET A 112 -13.99 -6.65 -7.38
N SER A 113 -14.20 -7.93 -7.06
CA SER A 113 -15.02 -8.35 -5.92
C SER A 113 -14.55 -7.72 -4.60
N ASN A 114 -15.48 -7.15 -3.84
CA ASN A 114 -15.19 -6.42 -2.62
C ASN A 114 -15.24 -7.34 -1.38
N ARG A 115 -14.17 -7.36 -0.58
CA ARG A 115 -14.10 -8.09 0.70
C ARG A 115 -14.16 -7.19 1.94
N GLY A 116 -14.36 -5.89 1.74
CA GLY A 116 -14.65 -4.89 2.76
C GLY A 116 -13.45 -4.09 3.24
N VAL A 117 -13.78 -3.01 3.96
CA VAL A 117 -12.83 -2.15 4.68
C VAL A 117 -12.65 -2.68 6.11
N LYS A 118 -11.40 -2.94 6.51
CA LYS A 118 -11.07 -3.70 7.73
C LYS A 118 -10.07 -2.98 8.62
N THR A 119 -10.05 -3.35 9.89
CA THR A 119 -8.99 -2.94 10.83
C THR A 119 -8.62 -4.14 11.71
N LYS A 120 -7.36 -4.20 12.17
CA LYS A 120 -6.84 -5.33 12.95
C LYS A 120 -5.83 -4.85 13.99
N LEU A 121 -5.71 -5.60 15.09
CA LEU A 121 -4.68 -5.44 16.11
C LEU A 121 -3.60 -6.53 15.93
N GLY A 122 -2.33 -6.16 16.08
CA GLY A 122 -1.18 -7.08 16.01
C GLY A 122 -0.50 -7.17 14.65
N ASN A 123 0.51 -8.05 14.54
CA ASN A 123 1.50 -8.08 13.44
C ASN A 123 1.04 -8.82 12.16
N GLY A 124 -0.27 -8.94 11.93
CA GLY A 124 -0.80 -9.74 10.81
C GLY A 124 -1.68 -8.91 9.88
N GLY A 125 -1.18 -7.76 9.45
CA GLY A 125 -1.76 -6.97 8.36
C GLY A 125 -1.53 -7.66 7.01
#